data_AF-A0A3D2BT76-F1
#
_entry.id   AF-A0A3D2BT76-F1
#
_cell.length_a   1.000
_cell.length_b   1.000
_cell.length_c   1.000
_cell.angle_alpha   90.00
_cell.angle_beta   90.00
_cell.angle_gamma   90.00
#
_symmetry.space_group_name_H-M   'P 1'
#
loop_
_entity.id
_entity.type
_entity.pdbx_description
1 polymer ?
#
loop_
_entity_poly.entity_id
_entity_poly.type
_entity_poly.pdbx_seq_one_letter_code
_entity_poly.pdbx_strand_id
1 'polypeptide(L)'
;MPVRRRNWTGKPDRPVTSFISTYENKVDKKGRVSVPAAYRAALGSDIYQGVIAYPSLTGPAIEGFGRGALEELNRRRFDLSLDGGDFTQALVGRSDDGLVETIMSLASEMPFDGEGRIILPTRLAEHAGI
;
A
#
# COMPACT_ATOMS: atom_id res chain seq x y z
N MET A 1 20.63 -26.04 -37.98
CA MET A 1 19.38 -25.84 -37.20
C MET A 1 19.45 -24.49 -36.51
N PRO A 2 18.73 -23.43 -36.93
CA PRO A 2 18.76 -22.16 -36.22
C PRO A 2 17.77 -22.18 -35.05
N VAL A 3 18.26 -21.85 -33.86
CA VAL A 3 17.46 -21.73 -32.63
C VAL A 3 16.63 -20.45 -32.70
N ARG A 4 15.30 -20.59 -32.83
CA ARG A 4 14.34 -19.49 -32.79
C ARG A 4 14.35 -18.86 -31.39
N ARG A 5 14.89 -17.65 -31.26
CA ARG A 5 14.72 -16.83 -30.05
C ARG A 5 13.27 -16.34 -30.02
N ARG A 6 12.50 -16.77 -29.00
CA ARG A 6 11.17 -16.25 -28.71
C ARG A 6 11.31 -14.80 -28.25
N ASN A 7 10.75 -13.86 -29.01
CA ASN A 7 10.63 -12.47 -28.57
C ASN A 7 9.57 -12.41 -27.48
N TRP A 8 10.02 -12.19 -26.24
CA TRP A 8 9.17 -11.87 -25.10
C TRP A 8 8.65 -10.45 -25.25
N THR A 9 7.37 -10.30 -25.60
CA THR A 9 6.66 -9.01 -25.61
C THR A 9 5.86 -8.86 -24.33
N GLY A 10 6.54 -8.80 -23.18
CA GLY A 10 5.94 -8.34 -21.94
C GLY A 10 5.75 -6.82 -22.02
N LYS A 11 4.53 -6.33 -21.77
CA LYS A 11 4.28 -4.89 -21.58
C LYS A 11 5.28 -4.35 -20.55
N PRO A 12 5.82 -3.12 -20.71
CA PRO A 12 6.71 -2.56 -19.72
C PRO A 12 5.97 -2.53 -18.37
N ASP A 13 6.57 -3.20 -17.39
CA ASP A 13 6.17 -3.14 -15.99
C ASP A 13 6.08 -1.66 -15.61
N ARG A 14 4.98 -1.25 -14.97
CA ARG A 14 4.82 0.14 -14.53
C ARG A 14 6.08 0.48 -13.72
N PRO A 15 6.78 1.61 -13.98
CA PRO A 15 7.98 1.93 -13.22
C PRO A 15 7.63 2.04 -11.74
N VAL A 16 7.99 1.02 -10.97
CA VAL A 16 7.84 0.99 -9.52
C VAL A 16 8.83 2.00 -8.95
N THR A 17 8.35 3.21 -8.69
CA THR A 17 9.18 4.23 -8.07
C THR A 17 9.24 3.91 -6.58
N SER A 18 10.27 3.16 -6.17
CA SER A 18 10.52 2.89 -4.75
C SER A 18 10.86 4.18 -4.03
N PHE A 19 10.16 4.43 -2.93
CA PHE A 19 10.34 5.59 -2.08
C PHE A 19 10.75 5.11 -0.69
N ILE A 20 11.87 5.64 -0.18
CA ILE A 20 12.39 5.32 1.17
C ILE A 20 12.74 6.64 1.84
N SER A 21 12.14 6.91 2.99
CA SER A 21 12.28 8.19 3.68
C SER A 21 11.66 8.14 5.09
N THR A 22 12.01 9.11 5.92
CA THR A 22 11.39 9.35 7.24
C THR A 22 10.96 10.81 7.33
N TYR A 23 9.75 11.08 7.83
CA TYR A 23 9.22 12.43 8.01
C TYR A 23 8.56 12.58 9.38
N GLU A 24 8.72 13.76 9.99
CA GLU A 24 8.04 14.14 11.23
C GLU A 24 6.99 15.22 10.93
N ASN A 25 5.71 14.85 11.05
CA ASN A 25 4.60 15.75 10.80
C ASN A 25 3.68 15.80 12.02
N LYS A 26 3.22 17.00 12.39
CA LYS A 26 2.22 17.18 13.44
C LYS A 26 0.83 16.85 12.92
N VAL A 27 0.01 16.26 13.78
CA VAL A 27 -1.43 16.11 13.54
C VAL A 27 -2.13 17.41 13.94
N ASP A 28 -2.95 17.95 13.05
CA ASP A 28 -3.69 19.17 13.32
C ASP A 28 -4.91 18.92 14.24
N LYS A 29 -5.56 20.00 14.69
CA LYS A 29 -6.74 19.92 15.57
C LYS A 29 -7.93 19.13 14.98
N LYS A 30 -7.94 18.90 13.67
CA LYS A 30 -8.98 18.16 12.94
C LYS A 30 -8.55 16.72 12.65
N GLY A 31 -7.44 16.26 13.23
CA GLY A 31 -6.91 14.91 13.00
C GLY A 31 -6.21 14.75 11.65
N ARG A 32 -5.82 15.85 10.98
CA ARG A 32 -5.15 15.76 9.67
C ARG A 32 -3.64 15.72 9.82
N VAL A 33 -3.00 14.90 9.01
CA VAL A 33 -1.55 14.83 8.88
C VAL A 33 -1.13 15.09 7.43
N SER A 34 -0.06 15.85 7.25
CA SER A 34 0.49 16.08 5.91
C SER A 34 1.15 14.81 5.40
N VAL A 35 0.93 14.47 4.13
CA VAL A 35 1.63 13.36 3.48
C VAL A 35 2.81 13.93 2.69
N PRO A 36 4.02 13.36 2.76
CA PRO A 36 5.18 13.92 2.07
C PRO A 36 4.97 14.08 0.56
N ALA A 37 5.38 15.23 0.00
CA ALA A 37 5.22 15.50 -1.43
C ALA A 37 5.89 14.44 -2.32
N ALA A 38 7.03 13.92 -1.89
CA ALA A 38 7.73 12.85 -2.58
C ALA A 38 6.95 11.52 -2.59
N TYR A 39 6.25 11.18 -1.50
CA TYR A 39 5.36 10.01 -1.48
C TYR A 39 4.18 10.19 -2.44
N ARG A 40 3.54 11.38 -2.42
CA ARG A 40 2.45 11.69 -3.36
C ARG A 40 2.90 11.63 -4.81
N ALA A 41 4.12 12.11 -5.11
CA ALA A 41 4.70 12.01 -6.45
C ALA A 41 4.98 10.55 -6.85
N ALA A 42 5.40 9.71 -5.91
CA ALA A 42 5.66 8.28 -6.15
C ALA A 42 4.38 7.47 -6.42
N LEU A 43 3.23 7.87 -5.84
CA LEU A 43 1.91 7.32 -6.23
C LEU A 43 1.56 7.67 -7.69
N GLY A 44 2.16 8.73 -8.24
CA GLY A 44 2.08 9.07 -9.65
C GLY A 44 0.64 9.27 -10.13
N SER A 45 0.31 8.66 -11.27
CA SER A 45 -1.00 8.74 -11.92
C SER A 45 -1.98 7.67 -11.45
N ASP A 46 -1.85 7.15 -10.22
CA ASP A 46 -2.84 6.23 -9.68
C ASP A 46 -4.23 6.87 -9.67
N ILE A 47 -5.26 6.06 -9.99
CA ILE A 47 -6.66 6.50 -9.98
C ILE A 47 -7.06 6.95 -8.57
N TYR A 48 -6.42 6.40 -7.54
CA TYR A 48 -6.53 6.86 -6.17
C TYR A 48 -5.43 7.83 -5.80
N GLN A 49 -5.83 9.00 -5.35
CA GLN A 49 -4.92 9.96 -4.75
C GLN A 49 -5.17 9.95 -3.23
N GLY A 50 -4.61 8.94 -2.56
CA GLY A 50 -4.79 8.73 -1.13
C GLY A 50 -3.95 7.57 -0.59
N VAL A 51 -4.09 7.34 0.72
CA VAL A 51 -3.44 6.23 1.43
C VAL A 51 -4.51 5.28 1.93
N ILE A 52 -4.26 3.98 1.83
CA ILE A 52 -5.01 2.95 2.53
C ILE A 52 -4.21 2.58 3.76
N ALA A 53 -4.77 2.69 4.95
CA ALA A 53 -4.06 2.40 6.18
C ALA A 53 -4.84 1.55 7.16
N TYR A 54 -4.14 0.81 7.99
CA TYR A 54 -4.68 -0.12 8.98
C TYR A 54 -3.81 -0.09 10.24
N PRO A 55 -4.32 -0.49 11.41
CA PRO A 55 -3.52 -0.56 12.62
C PRO A 55 -2.47 -1.67 12.46
N SER A 56 -1.22 -1.38 12.81
CA SER A 56 -0.16 -2.40 12.76
C SER A 56 -0.51 -3.55 13.69
N LEU A 57 -0.36 -4.78 13.18
CA LEU A 57 -0.57 -6.00 13.96
C LEU A 57 0.61 -6.31 14.89
N THR A 58 1.72 -5.58 14.76
CA THR A 58 2.97 -5.85 15.49
C THR A 58 3.30 -4.80 16.55
N GLY A 59 2.59 -3.67 16.59
CA GLY A 59 2.83 -2.62 17.56
C GLY A 59 1.86 -1.42 17.49
N PRO A 60 2.06 -0.41 18.35
CA PRO A 60 1.25 0.81 18.39
C PRO A 60 1.66 1.75 17.24
N ALA A 61 1.34 1.37 16.02
CA ALA A 61 1.66 2.11 14.80
C ALA A 61 0.55 1.96 13.77
N ILE A 62 0.55 2.84 12.77
CA ILE A 62 -0.34 2.77 11.60
C ILE A 62 0.50 2.33 10.41
N GLU A 63 0.07 1.27 9.72
CA GLU A 63 0.66 0.81 8.48
C GLU A 63 -0.21 1.25 7.30
N GLY A 64 0.39 1.51 6.15
CA GLY A 64 -0.38 1.90 4.98
C GLY A 64 0.36 1.81 3.66
N PHE A 65 -0.40 1.81 2.58
CA PHE A 65 0.06 1.64 1.21
C PHE A 65 -0.82 2.39 0.22
N GLY A 66 -0.33 2.59 -1.00
CA GLY A 66 -1.10 3.14 -2.11
C GLY A 66 -2.02 2.10 -2.75
N ARG A 67 -3.12 2.55 -3.37
CA ARG A 67 -4.08 1.63 -4.03
C ARG A 67 -3.43 0.81 -5.15
N GLY A 68 -2.50 1.37 -5.91
CA GLY A 68 -1.77 0.63 -6.94
C GLY A 68 -0.95 -0.55 -6.39
N ALA A 69 -0.42 -0.44 -5.17
CA ALA A 69 0.26 -1.56 -4.51
C ALA A 69 -0.74 -2.67 -4.14
N LEU A 70 -1.92 -2.31 -3.62
CA LEU A 70 -2.98 -3.27 -3.34
C LEU A 70 -3.50 -3.96 -4.60
N GLU A 71 -3.70 -3.21 -5.68
CA GLU A 71 -4.11 -3.76 -6.98
C GLU A 71 -3.07 -4.71 -7.55
N GLU A 72 -1.79 -4.36 -7.44
CA GLU A 72 -0.69 -5.23 -7.86
C GLU A 72 -0.62 -6.51 -7.02
N LEU A 73 -0.81 -6.39 -5.70
CA LEU A 73 -0.86 -7.54 -4.81
C LEU A 73 -2.08 -8.44 -5.12
N ASN A 74 -3.23 -7.85 -5.41
CA ASN A 74 -4.42 -8.58 -5.84
C ASN A 74 -4.22 -9.25 -7.21
N ARG A 75 -3.61 -8.56 -8.20
CA ARG A 75 -3.26 -9.17 -9.49
C ARG A 75 -2.34 -10.37 -9.30
N ARG A 76 -1.29 -10.21 -8.49
CA ARG A 76 -0.38 -11.30 -8.14
C ARG A 76 -1.10 -12.44 -7.43
N ARG A 77 -2.09 -12.18 -6.57
CA ARG A 77 -2.93 -13.23 -5.97
C ARG A 77 -3.66 -14.05 -7.03
N PHE A 78 -4.25 -13.40 -8.04
CA PHE A 78 -4.93 -14.11 -9.14
C PHE A 78 -3.96 -14.94 -9.98
N ASP A 79 -2.75 -14.44 -10.24
CA ASP A 79 -1.72 -15.16 -11.00
C ASP A 79 -1.04 -16.27 -10.17
N LEU A 80 -0.77 -16.03 -8.88
CA LEU A 80 -0.18 -17.00 -7.94
C LEU A 80 -1.15 -18.10 -7.51
N SER A 81 -2.47 -17.87 -7.62
CA SER A 81 -3.46 -18.93 -7.49
C SER A 81 -3.30 -20.03 -8.56
N LEU A 82 -2.48 -19.81 -9.60
CA LEU A 82 -2.11 -20.81 -10.61
C LEU A 82 -0.75 -21.50 -10.33
N ASP A 83 0.11 -20.92 -9.48
CA ASP A 83 1.49 -21.39 -9.22
C ASP A 83 1.82 -21.60 -7.71
N GLY A 84 0.84 -21.49 -6.82
CA GLY A 84 0.94 -21.91 -5.41
C GLY A 84 1.70 -20.96 -4.47
N GLY A 85 1.82 -19.67 -4.80
CA GLY A 85 2.49 -18.71 -3.93
C GLY A 85 1.57 -18.07 -2.89
N ASP A 86 2.06 -17.96 -1.66
CA ASP A 86 1.31 -17.45 -0.52
C ASP A 86 1.22 -15.91 -0.54
N PHE A 87 0.01 -15.44 -0.77
CA PHE A 87 -0.40 -14.02 -0.75
C PHE A 87 -0.04 -13.31 0.55
N THR A 88 -0.13 -14.02 1.67
CA THR A 88 0.15 -13.47 3.00
C THR A 88 1.64 -13.18 3.18
N GLN A 89 2.49 -14.02 2.58
CA GLN A 89 3.94 -13.86 2.62
C GLN A 89 4.38 -12.59 1.88
N ALA A 90 3.73 -12.25 0.77
CA ALA A 90 4.07 -11.06 -0.02
C ALA A 90 3.63 -9.75 0.66
N LEU A 91 2.51 -9.78 1.39
CA LEU A 91 1.97 -8.61 2.09
C LEU A 91 2.63 -8.37 3.44
N VAL A 92 2.87 -9.43 4.22
CA VAL A 92 3.20 -9.32 5.66
C VAL A 92 4.40 -10.18 6.04
N GLY A 93 5.03 -10.86 5.08
CA GLY A 93 6.22 -11.67 5.33
C GLY A 93 5.94 -12.95 6.13
N ARG A 94 4.66 -13.37 6.24
CA ARG A 94 4.23 -14.59 6.92
C ARG A 94 3.15 -15.32 6.14
N SER A 95 3.11 -16.64 6.26
CA SER A 95 2.05 -17.50 5.74
C SER A 95 0.91 -17.64 6.76
N ASP A 96 -0.17 -16.88 6.60
CA ASP A 96 -1.37 -16.96 7.44
C ASP A 96 -2.62 -16.61 6.63
N ASP A 97 -3.39 -17.64 6.27
CA ASP A 97 -4.54 -17.56 5.36
C ASP A 97 -5.64 -16.57 5.79
N GLY A 98 -5.69 -16.14 7.07
CA GLY A 98 -6.68 -15.17 7.57
C GLY A 98 -6.18 -13.74 7.74
N LEU A 99 -4.87 -13.52 7.58
CA LEU A 99 -4.27 -12.25 7.99
C LEU A 99 -4.56 -11.12 7.00
N VAL A 100 -4.65 -11.42 5.71
CA VAL A 100 -5.02 -10.39 4.74
C VAL A 100 -6.48 -10.00 4.86
N GLU A 101 -7.39 -10.94 5.10
CA GLU A 101 -8.80 -10.62 5.36
C GLU A 101 -8.94 -9.73 6.60
N THR A 102 -8.14 -9.99 7.62
CA THR A 102 -8.04 -9.14 8.81
C THR A 102 -7.55 -7.74 8.46
N ILE A 103 -6.43 -7.60 7.74
CA ILE A 103 -5.91 -6.28 7.33
C ILE A 103 -6.95 -5.51 6.51
N MET A 104 -7.58 -6.16 5.54
CA MET A 104 -8.59 -5.55 4.68
C MET A 104 -9.85 -5.12 5.46
N SER A 105 -10.25 -5.90 6.47
CA SER A 105 -11.36 -5.56 7.38
C SER A 105 -11.03 -4.37 8.29
N LEU A 106 -9.75 -4.19 8.64
CA LEU A 106 -9.28 -3.11 9.50
C LEU A 106 -8.87 -1.86 8.73
N ALA A 107 -8.66 -1.97 7.41
CA ALA A 107 -8.16 -0.90 6.57
C ALA A 107 -9.18 0.23 6.40
N SER A 108 -8.66 1.44 6.22
CA SER A 108 -9.40 2.67 5.96
C SER A 108 -8.79 3.42 4.80
N GLU A 109 -9.63 3.81 3.85
CA GLU A 109 -9.25 4.67 2.73
C GLU A 109 -9.21 6.14 3.18
N MET A 110 -8.05 6.78 3.07
CA MET A 110 -7.83 8.18 3.41
C MET A 110 -7.37 8.97 2.17
N PRO A 111 -8.30 9.61 1.44
CA PRO A 111 -7.97 10.41 0.27
C PRO A 111 -7.21 11.67 0.67
N PHE A 112 -6.36 12.17 -0.24
CA PHE A 112 -5.70 13.45 -0.06
C PHE A 112 -6.69 14.60 -0.16
N ASP A 113 -6.54 15.60 0.71
CA ASP A 113 -7.16 16.91 0.52
C ASP A 113 -6.38 17.75 -0.51
N GLY A 114 -6.89 18.95 -0.83
CA GLY A 114 -6.26 19.86 -1.79
C GLY A 114 -4.85 20.34 -1.41
N GLU A 115 -4.42 20.14 -0.17
CA GLU A 115 -3.08 20.48 0.32
C GLU A 115 -2.19 19.24 0.48
N GLY A 116 -2.69 18.04 0.14
CA GLY A 116 -1.96 16.78 0.25
C GLY A 116 -1.89 16.23 1.68
N ARG A 117 -2.89 16.52 2.50
CA ARG A 117 -3.08 15.92 3.83
C ARG A 117 -4.11 14.80 3.79
N ILE A 118 -4.08 13.94 4.81
CA ILE A 118 -5.11 12.92 5.05
C ILE A 118 -5.74 13.14 6.42
N ILE A 119 -7.01 12.76 6.58
CA ILE A 119 -7.67 12.71 7.89
C ILE A 119 -7.38 11.34 8.50
N LEU A 120 -6.78 11.32 9.70
CA LEU A 120 -6.61 10.10 10.47
C LEU A 120 -7.94 9.74 11.17
N PRO A 121 -8.51 8.56 10.89
CA PRO A 121 -9.64 8.05 11.66
C PRO A 121 -9.26 7.94 13.14
N THR A 122 -10.19 8.32 14.03
CA THR A 122 -9.99 8.27 15.48
C THR A 122 -9.47 6.92 15.96
N ARG A 123 -10.04 5.83 15.43
CA ARG A 123 -9.60 4.45 15.73
C ARG A 123 -8.11 4.22 15.47
N LEU A 124 -7.59 4.73 14.35
CA LEU A 124 -6.18 4.55 13.98
C LEU A 124 -5.26 5.43 14.84
N ALA A 125 -5.69 6.67 15.10
CA ALA A 125 -4.97 7.58 15.99
C ALA A 125 -4.86 7.02 17.41
N GLU A 126 -5.97 6.50 17.96
CA GLU A 126 -6.02 5.87 19.29
C GLU A 126 -5.11 4.64 19.37
N HIS A 127 -5.11 3.76 18.35
CA HIS A 127 -4.24 2.58 18.30
C HIS A 127 -2.74 2.96 18.32
N ALA A 128 -2.38 4.04 17.64
CA ALA A 128 -1.00 4.52 17.58
C ALA A 128 -0.62 5.49 18.71
N GLY A 129 -1.56 5.85 19.59
CA GLY A 129 -1.32 6.77 20.70
C GLY A 129 -1.06 8.22 20.28
N ILE A 130 -1.74 8.70 19.24
CA ILE A 130 -1.63 10.05 18.66
C ILE A 130 -2.72 10.99 19.21
#